data_AF-A0A351WTM0-F1
#
_entry.id   AF-A0A351WTM0-F1
#
_cell.length_a   1.000
_cell.length_b   1.000
_cell.length_c   1.000
_cell.angle_alpha   90.00
_cell.angle_beta   90.00
_cell.angle_gamma   90.00
#
_symmetry.space_group_name_H-M   'P 1'
#
loop_
_entity.id
_entity.type
_entity.pdbx_description
1 polymer ?
#
loop_
_entity_poly.entity_id
_entity_poly.type
_entity_poly.pdbx_seq_one_letter_code
_entity_poly.pdbx_strand_id
1 'polypeptide(L)'
;MRSMRRGIAALTMAMGVLVAATVSDASGETGEVAPGTYRCSSYNVSGAGGSCRNMQSLVLNADGSYRYSSTHGRWSVRDSSLVLSKSGFWGPGMIIGNTIRFEYDYRGLHHAVTWGCQECDSAATKGTGKGTGATTPAGAYVGVSLSLEFDTAVGGVTAFTIVPAEAAASYSHNAPLPEGAVQGLARETGRTTVALATNRNNNLRSGKLYVVFLGWPRETVAVALLDLPPVTGDYAATLRATLDGAAVLGRVGK
;
A
#
# COMPACT_ATOMS: atom_id res chain seq x y z
N MET A 1 47.03 -8.88 -75.08
CA MET A 1 46.31 -7.69 -75.58
C MET A 1 44.81 -7.91 -75.41
N ARG A 2 44.11 -6.99 -74.71
CA ARG A 2 42.63 -6.76 -74.70
C ARG A 2 41.76 -7.93 -74.20
N SER A 3 40.67 -7.77 -73.45
CA SER A 3 39.96 -6.64 -72.85
C SER A 3 38.93 -7.22 -71.86
N MET A 4 38.57 -6.42 -70.85
CA MET A 4 37.55 -6.66 -69.81
C MET A 4 36.11 -6.78 -70.34
N ARG A 5 35.24 -7.44 -69.54
CA ARG A 5 33.82 -7.10 -69.22
C ARG A 5 33.34 -8.08 -68.13
N ARG A 6 33.44 -7.79 -66.82
CA ARG A 6 32.53 -7.01 -65.94
C ARG A 6 31.04 -7.36 -66.10
N GLY A 7 30.54 -8.21 -65.20
CA GLY A 7 29.12 -8.41 -64.88
C GLY A 7 28.86 -7.97 -63.43
N ILE A 8 27.78 -7.21 -63.27
CA ILE A 8 27.33 -6.40 -62.12
C ILE A 8 26.52 -7.28 -61.15
N ALA A 9 26.95 -7.37 -59.88
CA ALA A 9 26.30 -6.84 -58.66
C ALA A 9 24.89 -7.35 -58.31
N ALA A 10 24.78 -7.95 -57.12
CA ALA A 10 23.87 -7.53 -56.04
C ALA A 10 24.08 -8.46 -54.83
N LEU A 11 24.94 -8.06 -53.90
CA LEU A 11 25.07 -8.70 -52.59
C LEU A 11 24.35 -7.81 -51.59
N THR A 12 23.13 -8.21 -51.19
CA THR A 12 22.34 -7.50 -50.19
C THR A 12 22.95 -7.79 -48.81
N MET A 13 23.73 -6.86 -48.25
CA MET A 13 24.11 -6.89 -46.84
C MET A 13 22.92 -6.49 -45.98
N ALA A 14 22.37 -7.44 -45.22
CA ALA A 14 21.46 -7.15 -44.13
C ALA A 14 22.28 -6.66 -42.92
N MET A 15 22.20 -5.36 -42.64
CA MET A 15 22.82 -4.71 -41.51
C MET A 15 21.93 -4.93 -40.28
N GLY A 16 22.24 -5.95 -39.48
CA GLY A 16 21.59 -6.21 -38.21
C GLY A 16 22.00 -5.16 -37.18
N VAL A 17 21.11 -4.21 -36.89
CA VAL A 17 21.27 -3.28 -35.77
C VAL A 17 21.00 -4.04 -34.48
N LEU A 18 22.05 -4.27 -33.68
CA LEU A 18 21.95 -4.81 -32.34
C LEU A 18 21.47 -3.67 -31.41
N VAL A 19 20.19 -3.66 -31.06
CA VAL A 19 19.65 -2.75 -30.04
C VAL A 19 20.03 -3.30 -28.66
N ALA A 20 20.95 -2.64 -27.97
CA ALA A 20 21.23 -2.90 -26.57
C ALA A 20 20.02 -2.44 -25.74
N ALA A 21 19.26 -3.39 -25.20
CA ALA A 21 18.19 -3.10 -24.25
C ALA A 21 18.82 -2.64 -22.94
N THR A 22 18.72 -1.33 -22.66
CA THR A 22 18.97 -0.79 -21.33
C THR A 22 17.83 -1.23 -20.43
N VAL A 23 18.08 -2.19 -19.55
CA VAL A 23 17.20 -2.48 -18.42
C VAL A 23 17.18 -1.27 -17.50
N SER A 24 16.12 -0.46 -17.60
CA SER A 24 15.84 0.57 -16.62
C SER A 24 15.28 -0.11 -15.38
N ASP A 25 16.10 -0.12 -14.33
CA ASP A 25 15.73 -0.51 -12.97
C ASP A 25 14.48 0.25 -12.55
N ALA A 26 13.40 -0.50 -12.29
CA ALA A 26 12.15 0.06 -11.80
C ALA A 26 12.31 0.35 -10.31
N SER A 27 12.89 1.51 -9.99
CA SER A 27 12.93 2.05 -8.63
C SER A 27 11.52 2.48 -8.23
N GLY A 28 10.71 1.53 -7.73
CA GLY A 28 9.57 1.88 -6.90
C GLY A 28 10.08 2.65 -5.69
N GLU A 29 9.44 3.75 -5.31
CA GLU A 29 9.74 4.43 -4.05
C GLU A 29 9.47 3.45 -2.90
N THR A 30 10.53 2.74 -2.52
CA THR A 30 10.61 1.88 -1.35
C THR A 30 10.49 2.77 -0.13
N GLY A 31 9.44 2.59 0.67
CA GLY A 31 9.43 3.15 2.02
C GLY A 31 10.72 2.73 2.73
N GLU A 32 11.49 3.70 3.22
CA GLU A 32 12.72 3.41 3.94
C GLU A 32 12.36 3.04 5.39
N VAL A 33 12.71 1.82 5.80
CA VAL A 33 12.64 1.45 7.21
C VAL A 33 13.80 2.13 7.93
N ALA A 34 13.46 2.95 8.92
CA ALA A 34 14.45 3.58 9.78
C ALA A 34 14.75 2.70 11.00
N PRO A 35 16.01 2.66 11.49
CA PRO A 35 16.28 2.18 12.84
C PRO A 35 15.42 2.91 13.87
N GLY A 36 14.91 2.20 14.87
CA GLY A 36 14.06 2.77 15.89
C GLY A 36 13.16 1.78 16.61
N THR A 37 12.27 2.33 17.42
CA THR A 37 11.23 1.59 18.15
C THR A 37 9.91 1.64 17.38
N TYR A 38 9.38 0.46 17.05
CA TYR A 38 8.08 0.29 16.43
C TYR A 38 7.09 -0.34 17.40
N ARG A 39 5.89 0.23 17.51
CA ARG A 39 4.79 -0.32 18.32
C ARG A 39 3.74 -0.98 17.45
N CYS A 40 3.17 -2.08 17.95
CA CYS A 40 1.99 -2.67 17.34
C CYS A 40 0.88 -1.61 17.33
N SER A 41 0.39 -1.31 16.14
CA SER A 41 -0.69 -0.37 15.88
C SER A 41 -1.96 -1.06 15.42
N SER A 42 -1.84 -2.25 14.83
CA SER A 42 -2.97 -3.09 14.45
C SER A 42 -2.57 -4.58 14.50
N TYR A 43 -3.51 -5.43 14.87
CA TYR A 43 -3.40 -6.88 14.78
C TYR A 43 -4.74 -7.46 14.35
N ASN A 44 -4.75 -8.39 13.41
CA ASN A 44 -5.95 -9.03 12.88
C ASN A 44 -5.73 -10.53 12.75
N VAL A 45 -6.77 -11.32 13.01
CA VAL A 45 -6.78 -12.77 12.84
C VAL A 45 -8.02 -13.15 12.03
N SER A 46 -7.82 -13.58 10.78
CA SER A 46 -8.87 -14.03 9.86
C SER A 46 -10.04 -13.04 9.71
N GLY A 47 -9.74 -11.74 9.67
CA GLY A 47 -10.74 -10.67 9.58
C GLY A 47 -11.22 -10.14 10.93
N ALA A 48 -11.02 -10.86 12.03
CA ALA A 48 -11.35 -10.39 13.38
C ALA A 48 -10.26 -9.46 13.93
N GLY A 49 -10.65 -8.29 14.44
CA GLY A 49 -9.74 -7.35 15.10
C GLY A 49 -9.13 -7.97 16.36
N GLY A 50 -7.80 -8.01 16.42
CA GLY A 50 -7.01 -8.44 17.57
C GLY A 50 -6.46 -7.26 18.38
N SER A 51 -5.97 -7.54 19.60
CA SER A 51 -5.41 -6.52 20.48
C SER A 51 -3.89 -6.42 20.38
N CYS A 52 -3.37 -5.21 20.17
CA CYS A 52 -1.94 -4.89 20.28
C CYS A 52 -1.47 -4.69 21.74
N ARG A 53 -2.38 -4.70 22.73
CA ARG A 53 -2.10 -4.24 24.10
C ARG A 53 -0.93 -4.95 24.79
N ASN A 54 -0.78 -6.25 24.52
CA ASN A 54 0.24 -7.08 25.16
C ASN A 54 1.45 -7.34 24.24
N MET A 55 1.49 -6.74 23.05
CA MET A 55 2.61 -6.91 22.13
C MET A 55 3.76 -5.98 22.50
N GLN A 56 4.95 -6.57 22.65
CA GLN A 56 6.17 -5.82 22.94
C GLN A 56 6.62 -5.06 21.69
N SER A 57 7.40 -3.99 21.84
CA SER A 57 7.92 -3.26 20.68
C SER A 57 8.81 -4.13 19.81
N LEU A 58 8.75 -3.91 18.50
CA LEU A 58 9.79 -4.33 17.57
C LEU A 58 10.85 -3.23 17.55
N VAL A 59 12.08 -3.57 17.94
CA VAL A 59 13.21 -2.63 17.94
C VAL A 59 14.15 -3.01 16.80
N LEU A 60 14.42 -2.06 15.90
CA LEU A 60 15.40 -2.18 14.82
C LEU A 60 16.59 -1.28 15.16
N ASN A 61 17.74 -1.87 15.49
CA ASN A 61 18.94 -1.11 15.82
C ASN A 61 19.70 -0.72 14.54
N ALA A 62 20.41 0.41 14.59
CA ALA A 62 21.17 0.93 13.44
C ALA A 62 22.33 0.01 13.00
N ASP A 63 22.81 -0.87 13.88
CA ASP A 63 23.82 -1.89 13.57
C ASP A 63 23.26 -3.09 12.76
N GLY A 64 21.97 -3.04 12.39
CA GLY A 64 21.28 -4.10 11.68
C GLY A 64 20.87 -5.27 12.57
N SER A 65 20.92 -5.14 13.90
CA SER A 65 20.32 -6.10 14.84
C SER A 65 18.87 -5.72 15.17
N TYR A 66 18.02 -6.70 15.47
CA TYR A 66 16.66 -6.45 15.93
C TYR A 66 16.33 -7.22 17.20
N ARG A 67 15.33 -6.72 17.92
CA ARG A 67 14.73 -7.39 19.08
C ARG A 67 13.21 -7.32 19.01
N TYR A 68 12.57 -8.47 19.19
CA TYR A 68 11.14 -8.58 19.45
C TYR A 68 10.91 -9.64 20.53
N SER A 69 10.42 -9.19 21.69
CA SER A 69 10.35 -10.04 22.88
C SER A 69 11.69 -10.71 23.20
N SER A 70 11.70 -12.02 23.46
CA SER A 70 12.93 -12.81 23.66
C SER A 70 13.69 -13.09 22.35
N THR A 71 13.08 -12.83 21.19
CA THR A 71 13.69 -13.09 19.88
C THR A 71 14.64 -11.96 19.52
N HIS A 72 15.84 -12.33 19.11
CA HIS A 72 16.90 -11.42 18.70
C HIS A 72 17.58 -11.95 17.44
N GLY A 73 17.93 -11.06 16.52
CA GLY A 73 18.54 -11.43 15.26
C GLY A 73 19.06 -10.23 14.49
N ARG A 74 19.23 -10.40 13.18
CA ARG A 74 19.57 -9.36 12.21
C ARG A 74 18.35 -8.98 11.40
N TRP A 75 18.25 -7.72 11.03
CA TRP A 75 17.27 -7.26 10.06
C TRP A 75 17.96 -6.73 8.81
N SER A 76 17.27 -6.80 7.68
CA SER A 76 17.70 -6.22 6.42
C SER A 76 16.48 -5.86 5.58
N VAL A 77 16.59 -4.87 4.71
CA VAL A 77 15.57 -4.60 3.70
C VAL A 77 15.95 -5.30 2.39
N ARG A 78 15.00 -6.01 1.78
CA ARG A 78 15.11 -6.62 0.45
C ARG A 78 13.80 -6.41 -0.29
N ASP A 79 13.85 -5.90 -1.51
CA ASP A 79 12.66 -5.70 -2.36
C ASP A 79 11.50 -5.00 -1.61
N SER A 80 11.82 -3.88 -0.94
CA SER A 80 10.86 -3.11 -0.12
C SER A 80 10.24 -3.86 1.07
N SER A 81 10.85 -4.97 1.48
CA SER A 81 10.40 -5.79 2.60
C SER A 81 11.47 -5.89 3.69
N LEU A 82 11.07 -5.69 4.94
CA LEU A 82 11.86 -5.98 6.12
C LEU A 82 11.95 -7.49 6.34
N VAL A 83 13.16 -8.02 6.34
CA VAL A 83 13.44 -9.43 6.66
C VAL A 83 14.07 -9.49 8.05
N LEU A 84 13.51 -10.31 8.93
CA LEU A 84 14.01 -10.54 10.28
C LEU A 84 14.61 -11.96 10.39
N SER A 85 15.92 -12.07 10.61
CA SER A 85 16.57 -13.37 10.77
C SER A 85 16.09 -14.05 12.06
N LYS A 86 15.77 -15.35 12.03
CA LYS A 86 15.25 -16.10 13.21
C LYS A 86 13.86 -15.69 13.68
N SER A 87 13.14 -14.90 12.89
CA SER A 87 11.70 -14.82 12.99
C SER A 87 11.11 -16.16 12.53
N GLY A 88 10.86 -17.08 13.46
CA GLY A 88 10.35 -18.41 13.13
C GLY A 88 8.90 -18.42 12.62
N PHE A 89 8.18 -17.31 12.76
CA PHE A 89 6.75 -17.21 12.49
C PHE A 89 6.35 -15.99 11.65
N TRP A 90 7.12 -14.89 11.65
CA TRP A 90 6.86 -13.80 10.71
C TRP A 90 7.67 -13.98 9.43
N GLY A 91 6.98 -13.92 8.30
CA GLY A 91 7.61 -13.80 6.99
C GLY A 91 8.25 -12.42 6.77
N PRO A 92 8.56 -12.07 5.52
CA PRO A 92 8.95 -10.71 5.15
C PRO A 92 7.86 -9.71 5.57
N GLY A 93 8.26 -8.62 6.20
CA GLY A 93 7.39 -7.51 6.59
C GLY A 93 7.36 -6.45 5.50
N MET A 94 6.20 -6.15 4.95
CA MET A 94 6.04 -5.11 3.95
C MET A 94 6.23 -3.73 4.59
N ILE A 95 7.08 -2.89 3.99
CA ILE A 95 7.31 -1.52 4.46
C ILE A 95 6.31 -0.60 3.76
N ILE A 96 5.52 0.14 4.55
CA ILE A 96 4.46 1.03 4.06
C ILE A 96 4.61 2.37 4.79
N GLY A 97 5.29 3.32 4.16
CA GLY A 97 5.66 4.59 4.79
C GLY A 97 6.51 4.37 6.05
N ASN A 98 6.04 4.86 7.19
CA ASN A 98 6.69 4.67 8.50
C ASN A 98 6.16 3.44 9.27
N THR A 99 5.50 2.51 8.58
CA THR A 99 4.94 1.30 9.18
C THR A 99 5.51 0.05 8.52
N ILE A 100 5.48 -1.06 9.26
CA ILE A 100 5.86 -2.38 8.78
C ILE A 100 4.69 -3.33 9.04
N ARG A 101 4.22 -4.01 8.00
CA ARG A 101 3.15 -5.00 8.11
C ARG A 101 3.69 -6.40 7.87
N PHE A 102 3.49 -7.29 8.82
CA PHE A 102 3.75 -8.71 8.64
C PHE A 102 2.43 -9.45 8.46
N GLU A 103 2.40 -10.33 7.46
CA GLU A 103 1.32 -11.28 7.25
C GLU A 103 1.90 -12.70 7.40
N TYR A 104 1.20 -13.56 8.11
CA TYR A 104 1.65 -14.92 8.37
C TYR A 104 0.48 -15.83 8.75
N ASP A 105 0.56 -17.10 8.38
CA ASP A 105 -0.41 -18.10 8.81
C ASP A 105 0.09 -18.79 10.09
N TYR A 106 -0.77 -18.85 11.10
CA TYR A 106 -0.47 -19.53 12.35
C TYR A 106 -1.69 -20.33 12.80
N ARG A 107 -1.49 -21.64 13.04
CA ARG A 107 -2.54 -22.59 13.40
C ARG A 107 -3.75 -22.57 12.44
N GLY A 108 -3.49 -22.41 11.14
CA GLY A 108 -4.52 -22.40 10.10
C GLY A 108 -5.34 -21.11 10.01
N LEU A 109 -4.96 -20.06 10.74
CA LEU A 109 -5.58 -18.74 10.67
C LEU A 109 -4.60 -17.74 10.04
N HIS A 110 -5.13 -16.81 9.26
CA HIS A 110 -4.33 -15.76 8.64
C HIS A 110 -4.18 -14.59 9.61
N HIS A 111 -2.94 -14.25 9.95
CA HIS A 111 -2.63 -13.14 10.84
C HIS A 111 -2.04 -11.98 10.06
N ALA A 112 -2.42 -10.78 10.47
CA ALA A 112 -1.77 -9.56 10.02
C ALA A 112 -1.45 -8.67 11.21
N VAL A 113 -0.19 -8.25 11.35
CA VAL A 113 0.27 -7.30 12.37
C VAL A 113 0.92 -6.10 11.71
N THR A 114 0.55 -4.90 12.15
CA THR A 114 1.12 -3.65 11.64
C THR A 114 1.84 -2.91 12.77
N TRP A 115 3.12 -2.67 12.56
CA TRP A 115 4.03 -1.96 13.45
C TRP A 115 4.20 -0.53 12.95
N GLY A 116 3.81 0.46 13.75
CA GLY A 116 4.05 1.86 13.45
C GLY A 116 5.30 2.35 14.14
N CYS A 117 6.13 3.11 13.42
CA CYS A 117 7.26 3.82 13.99
C CYS A 117 6.78 4.78 15.10
N GLN A 118 7.41 4.72 16.28
CA GLN A 118 7.23 5.70 17.36
C GLN A 118 8.47 6.55 17.59
N GLU A 119 9.64 5.93 17.54
CA GLU A 119 10.93 6.56 17.83
C GLU A 119 11.92 6.11 16.75
N CYS A 120 11.71 6.55 15.52
CA CYS A 120 12.68 6.30 14.45
C CYS A 120 13.17 7.64 13.93
N ASP A 121 14.49 7.72 13.78
CA ASP A 121 15.14 8.86 13.13
C ASP A 121 14.76 8.81 11.66
N SER A 122 13.63 9.46 11.33
CA SER A 122 13.19 9.56 9.96
C SER A 122 14.18 10.45 9.22
N ALA A 123 15.03 9.87 8.38
CA ALA A 123 15.54 10.61 7.23
C ALA A 123 14.30 11.00 6.41
N ALA A 124 13.82 12.22 6.63
CA ALA A 124 12.56 12.70 6.13
C ALA A 124 12.61 12.79 4.60
N THR A 125 12.06 11.79 3.91
CA THR A 125 11.83 11.88 2.47
C THR A 125 10.61 12.76 2.22
N LYS A 126 10.87 14.04 1.95
CA LYS A 126 9.94 14.94 1.26
C LYS A 126 9.83 14.50 -0.20
N GLY A 127 9.04 13.46 -0.46
CA GLY A 127 8.65 13.07 -1.81
C GLY A 127 7.65 14.07 -2.37
N THR A 128 8.13 15.15 -2.97
CA THR A 128 7.30 16.07 -3.78
C THR A 128 7.22 15.51 -5.20
N GLY A 129 6.63 14.33 -5.34
CA GLY A 129 6.52 13.61 -6.61
C GLY A 129 5.35 14.12 -7.45
N LYS A 130 5.54 15.21 -8.18
CA LYS A 130 4.64 15.60 -9.27
C LYS A 130 4.94 14.68 -10.47
N GLY A 131 4.33 13.49 -10.49
CA GLY A 131 4.52 12.51 -11.56
C GLY A 131 4.02 13.04 -12.92
N THR A 132 4.94 13.22 -13.87
CA THR A 132 4.64 13.46 -15.28
C THR A 132 4.05 12.21 -15.90
N GLY A 133 2.85 12.36 -16.50
CA GLY A 133 2.04 11.26 -17.02
C GLY A 133 2.70 10.49 -18.16
N ALA A 134 2.95 9.20 -17.91
CA ALA A 134 2.98 8.18 -18.94
C ALA A 134 1.68 7.36 -18.81
N THR A 135 0.85 7.39 -19.84
CA THR A 135 -0.45 6.68 -19.89
C THR A 135 -0.21 5.18 -19.79
N THR A 136 -0.46 4.64 -18.61
CA THR A 136 -0.28 3.22 -18.27
C THR A 136 -1.64 2.51 -18.34
N PRO A 137 -1.72 1.23 -18.76
CA PRO A 137 -2.99 0.53 -18.85
C PRO A 137 -3.69 0.47 -17.49
N ALA A 138 -4.93 0.96 -17.43
CA ALA A 138 -5.77 0.85 -16.23
C ALA A 138 -6.01 -0.62 -15.86
N GLY A 139 -6.12 -0.92 -14.56
CA GLY A 139 -6.58 -2.22 -14.07
C GLY A 139 -5.55 -3.07 -13.33
N ALA A 140 -4.36 -2.57 -13.03
CA ALA A 140 -3.45 -3.22 -12.09
C ALA A 140 -4.02 -3.17 -10.66
N TYR A 141 -3.78 -4.20 -9.86
CA TYR A 141 -4.10 -4.19 -8.43
C TYR A 141 -3.03 -3.41 -7.67
N VAL A 142 -3.45 -2.50 -6.79
CA VAL A 142 -2.56 -1.54 -6.13
C VAL A 142 -2.82 -1.45 -4.64
N GLY A 143 -1.75 -1.37 -3.84
CA GLY A 143 -1.86 -0.97 -2.45
C GLY A 143 -2.22 0.51 -2.37
N VAL A 144 -3.03 0.87 -1.39
CA VAL A 144 -3.52 2.23 -1.18
C VAL A 144 -3.27 2.65 0.26
N SER A 145 -2.55 3.76 0.46
CA SER A 145 -2.33 4.42 1.74
C SER A 145 -3.00 5.79 1.75
N LEU A 146 -3.96 6.01 2.65
CA LEU A 146 -4.73 7.26 2.70
C LEU A 146 -4.56 7.97 4.03
N SER A 147 -4.47 9.29 3.97
CA SER A 147 -4.72 10.18 5.10
C SER A 147 -6.04 10.91 4.88
N LEU A 148 -7.04 10.64 5.72
CA LEU A 148 -8.33 11.32 5.68
C LEU A 148 -8.31 12.53 6.60
N GLU A 149 -8.57 13.71 6.05
CA GLU A 149 -8.64 14.97 6.78
C GLU A 149 -10.08 15.44 6.95
N PHE A 150 -10.51 15.59 8.20
CA PHE A 150 -11.84 16.07 8.56
C PHE A 150 -11.78 17.53 9.05
N ASP A 151 -12.85 18.28 8.83
CA ASP A 151 -12.98 19.64 9.38
C ASP A 151 -13.41 19.64 10.86
N THR A 152 -13.88 18.51 11.36
CA THR A 152 -14.31 18.31 12.76
C THR A 152 -13.55 17.16 13.40
N ALA A 153 -13.59 17.11 14.74
CA ALA A 153 -12.94 16.04 15.46
C ALA A 153 -13.62 14.70 15.18
N VAL A 154 -12.82 13.66 14.95
CA VAL A 154 -13.26 12.29 14.69
C VAL A 154 -12.65 11.39 15.76
N GLY A 155 -13.46 10.48 16.29
CA GLY A 155 -13.07 9.58 17.37
C GLY A 155 -13.83 8.26 17.32
N GLY A 156 -13.22 7.20 17.86
CA GLY A 156 -13.83 5.87 17.97
C GLY A 156 -13.85 5.07 16.67
N VAL A 157 -13.11 5.48 15.64
CA VAL A 157 -13.03 4.75 14.37
C VAL A 157 -12.24 3.45 14.59
N THR A 158 -12.80 2.33 14.13
CA THR A 158 -12.18 1.01 14.30
C THR A 158 -11.75 0.38 12.98
N ALA A 159 -12.46 0.69 11.89
CA ALA A 159 -12.26 0.03 10.60
C ALA A 159 -12.49 0.98 9.42
N PHE A 160 -12.10 0.53 8.24
CA PHE A 160 -12.50 1.14 6.98
C PHE A 160 -12.93 0.08 5.97
N THR A 161 -13.71 0.52 4.98
CA THR A 161 -14.02 -0.24 3.78
C THR A 161 -13.90 0.66 2.57
N ILE A 162 -13.17 0.25 1.54
CA ILE A 162 -13.11 0.97 0.26
C ILE A 162 -13.95 0.13 -0.71
N VAL A 163 -15.04 0.71 -1.21
CA VAL A 163 -16.05 0.02 -2.04
C VAL A 163 -16.07 0.65 -3.43
N PRO A 164 -16.13 -0.13 -4.52
CA PRO A 164 -16.34 0.43 -5.85
C PRO A 164 -17.56 1.33 -5.89
N ALA A 165 -17.44 2.47 -6.58
CA ALA A 165 -18.48 3.48 -6.69
C ALA A 165 -19.85 2.89 -7.08
N GLU A 166 -19.87 1.96 -8.03
CA GLU A 166 -21.07 1.29 -8.55
C GLU A 166 -21.82 0.46 -7.49
N ALA A 167 -21.13 -0.03 -6.45
CA ALA A 167 -21.72 -0.84 -5.38
C ALA A 167 -21.96 -0.04 -4.09
N ALA A 168 -21.33 1.14 -3.94
CA ALA A 168 -21.29 1.90 -2.70
C ALA A 168 -22.67 2.31 -2.16
N ALA A 169 -23.63 2.62 -3.04
CA ALA A 169 -24.99 3.01 -2.63
C ALA A 169 -25.76 1.89 -1.90
N SER A 170 -25.37 0.63 -2.13
CA SER A 170 -26.01 -0.54 -1.51
C SER A 170 -25.25 -1.09 -0.30
N TYR A 171 -24.02 -0.60 -0.06
CA TYR A 171 -23.20 -1.04 1.05
C TYR A 171 -23.68 -0.45 2.37
N SER A 172 -23.75 -1.29 3.40
CA SER A 172 -24.18 -0.91 4.74
C SER A 172 -23.34 -1.62 5.80
N HIS A 173 -23.45 -1.17 7.05
CA HIS A 173 -22.69 -1.73 8.17
C HIS A 173 -22.88 -3.25 8.29
N ASN A 174 -21.78 -4.00 8.32
CA ASN A 174 -21.72 -5.47 8.36
C ASN A 174 -22.36 -6.19 7.16
N ALA A 175 -22.66 -5.50 6.07
CA ALA A 175 -23.06 -6.16 4.83
C ALA A 175 -21.90 -7.00 4.26
N PRO A 176 -22.18 -8.07 3.49
CA PRO A 176 -21.16 -8.76 2.72
C PRO A 176 -20.38 -7.76 1.85
N LEU A 177 -19.05 -7.96 1.77
CA LEU A 177 -18.19 -7.12 0.93
C LEU A 177 -18.56 -7.28 -0.54
N PRO A 178 -18.86 -6.19 -1.26
CA PRO A 178 -19.02 -6.23 -2.71
C PRO A 178 -17.73 -6.69 -3.40
N GLU A 179 -17.85 -7.25 -4.61
CA GLU A 179 -16.69 -7.56 -5.43
C GLU A 179 -15.84 -6.29 -5.67
N GLY A 180 -14.51 -6.41 -5.60
CA GLY A 180 -13.61 -5.27 -5.74
C GLY A 180 -13.47 -4.40 -4.48
N ALA A 181 -14.27 -4.64 -3.43
CA ALA A 181 -14.13 -3.94 -2.17
C ALA A 181 -12.95 -4.50 -1.35
N VAL A 182 -12.38 -3.67 -0.50
CA VAL A 182 -11.40 -4.09 0.52
C VAL A 182 -11.78 -3.50 1.87
N GLN A 183 -11.52 -4.25 2.94
CA GLN A 183 -11.68 -3.79 4.32
C GLN A 183 -10.35 -3.84 5.06
N GLY A 184 -10.23 -2.99 6.09
CA GLY A 184 -9.07 -2.97 6.97
C GLY A 184 -9.33 -2.20 8.25
N LEU A 185 -8.27 -1.98 9.02
CA LEU A 185 -8.33 -1.19 10.25
C LEU A 185 -7.97 0.26 9.95
N ALA A 186 -8.74 1.17 10.52
CA ALA A 186 -8.46 2.60 10.46
C ALA A 186 -7.71 3.02 11.73
N ARG A 187 -6.83 4.02 11.61
CA ARG A 187 -6.08 4.55 12.74
C ARG A 187 -6.26 6.05 12.83
N GLU A 188 -6.75 6.53 13.96
CA GLU A 188 -6.72 7.96 14.29
C GLU A 188 -5.27 8.38 14.53
N THR A 189 -4.76 9.28 13.70
CA THR A 189 -3.40 9.84 13.79
C THR A 189 -3.41 11.26 14.36
N GLY A 190 -4.58 11.88 14.45
CA GLY A 190 -4.81 13.16 15.11
C GLY A 190 -6.30 13.34 15.42
N ARG A 191 -6.67 14.45 16.05
CA ARG A 191 -8.08 14.74 16.40
C ARG A 191 -8.99 14.81 15.17
N THR A 192 -8.44 15.16 14.01
CA THR A 192 -9.17 15.39 12.76
C THR A 192 -8.59 14.57 11.60
N THR A 193 -7.78 13.54 11.91
CA THR A 193 -7.03 12.79 10.89
C THR A 193 -7.10 11.29 11.14
N VAL A 194 -7.44 10.54 10.10
CA VAL A 194 -7.52 9.07 10.12
C VAL A 194 -6.67 8.50 8.99
N ALA A 195 -5.72 7.64 9.32
CA ALA A 195 -4.88 6.93 8.36
C ALA A 195 -5.43 5.54 8.04
N LEU A 196 -5.45 5.20 6.75
CA LEU A 196 -5.88 3.92 6.20
C LEU A 196 -4.74 3.33 5.36
N ALA A 197 -4.60 2.01 5.34
CA ALA A 197 -3.61 1.34 4.49
C ALA A 197 -4.12 -0.03 4.02
N THR A 198 -3.86 -0.33 2.76
CA THR A 198 -4.14 -1.61 2.09
C THR A 198 -2.88 -2.11 1.38
N ASN A 199 -2.87 -3.34 0.86
CA ASN A 199 -1.72 -3.96 0.18
C ASN A 199 -2.06 -4.31 -1.29
N ARG A 200 -1.08 -4.67 -2.13
CA ARG A 200 -1.34 -5.06 -3.54
C ARG A 200 -2.13 -6.36 -3.73
N ASN A 201 -2.23 -7.17 -2.67
CA ASN A 201 -3.07 -8.37 -2.66
C ASN A 201 -4.54 -8.03 -2.43
N ASN A 202 -4.87 -6.74 -2.27
CA ASN A 202 -6.25 -6.27 -2.26
C ASN A 202 -6.88 -6.35 -3.66
N ASN A 203 -8.19 -6.13 -3.71
CA ASN A 203 -8.95 -6.10 -4.96
C ASN A 203 -9.11 -4.70 -5.56
N LEU A 204 -8.28 -3.72 -5.15
CA LEU A 204 -8.36 -2.34 -5.64
C LEU A 204 -7.64 -2.23 -6.98
N ARG A 205 -8.42 -2.12 -8.05
CA ARG A 205 -7.94 -1.86 -9.40
C ARG A 205 -7.71 -0.39 -9.65
N SER A 206 -6.56 -0.05 -10.23
CA SER A 206 -6.25 1.30 -10.67
C SER A 206 -7.15 1.77 -11.83
N GLY A 207 -7.33 3.08 -11.95
CA GLY A 207 -8.23 3.70 -12.95
C GLY A 207 -9.72 3.54 -12.62
N LYS A 208 -10.07 3.48 -11.33
CA LYS A 208 -11.44 3.25 -10.85
C LYS A 208 -11.79 4.23 -9.73
N LEU A 209 -13.08 4.55 -9.64
CA LEU A 209 -13.63 5.36 -8.57
C LEU A 209 -14.13 4.46 -7.43
N TYR A 210 -13.80 4.85 -6.20
CA TYR A 210 -14.22 4.17 -4.99
C TYR A 210 -14.84 5.15 -4.00
N VAL A 211 -15.63 4.62 -3.08
CA VAL A 211 -16.11 5.31 -1.89
C VAL A 211 -15.40 4.72 -0.68
N VAL A 212 -14.80 5.59 0.13
CA VAL A 212 -14.17 5.22 1.39
C VAL A 212 -15.20 5.34 2.50
N PHE A 213 -15.41 4.24 3.21
CA PHE A 213 -16.24 4.17 4.40
C PHE A 213 -15.36 4.03 5.64
N LEU A 214 -15.74 4.70 6.73
CA LEU A 214 -15.22 4.44 8.06
C LEU A 214 -16.24 3.66 8.88
N GLY A 215 -15.75 2.73 9.69
CA GLY A 215 -16.53 1.91 10.60
C GLY A 215 -16.31 2.30 12.05
N TRP A 216 -17.42 2.40 12.77
CA TRP A 216 -17.52 2.46 14.24
C TRP A 216 -18.21 1.19 14.74
N PRO A 217 -18.23 0.92 16.06
CA PRO A 217 -18.84 -0.30 16.59
C PRO A 217 -20.30 -0.55 16.22
N ARG A 218 -21.06 0.47 15.81
CA ARG A 218 -22.51 0.38 15.51
C ARG A 218 -22.90 0.95 14.17
N GLU A 219 -21.97 1.53 13.41
CA GLU A 219 -22.29 2.20 12.16
C GLU A 219 -21.11 2.21 11.20
N THR A 220 -21.42 2.44 9.93
CA THR A 220 -20.44 2.64 8.87
C THR A 220 -20.89 3.83 8.04
N VAL A 221 -20.01 4.80 7.82
CA VAL A 221 -20.32 6.07 7.17
C VAL A 221 -19.41 6.24 5.97
N ALA A 222 -19.98 6.60 4.81
CA ALA A 222 -19.19 7.04 3.65
C ALA A 222 -18.54 8.38 3.97
N VAL A 223 -17.22 8.50 3.84
CA VAL A 223 -16.51 9.70 4.26
C VAL A 223 -15.77 10.42 3.14
N ALA A 224 -15.39 9.72 2.08
CA ALA A 224 -14.63 10.32 0.97
C ALA A 224 -14.85 9.56 -0.34
N LEU A 225 -14.59 10.26 -1.45
CA LEU A 225 -14.37 9.63 -2.76
C LEU A 225 -12.88 9.44 -2.97
N LEU A 226 -12.51 8.26 -3.46
CA LEU A 226 -11.16 7.93 -3.90
C LEU A 226 -11.23 7.70 -5.42
N ASP A 227 -10.81 8.70 -6.18
CA ASP A 227 -10.49 8.51 -7.59
C ASP A 227 -9.08 7.93 -7.67
N LEU A 228 -8.99 6.63 -7.94
CA LEU A 228 -7.72 5.91 -7.96
C LEU A 228 -7.16 5.97 -9.39
N PRO A 229 -6.11 6.76 -9.66
CA PRO A 229 -5.59 6.93 -11.01
C PRO A 229 -5.05 5.62 -11.59
N PRO A 230 -4.92 5.50 -12.93
CA PRO A 230 -4.30 4.35 -13.57
C PRO A 230 -2.79 4.33 -13.28
N VAL A 231 -2.41 3.59 -12.23
CA VAL A 231 -1.02 3.38 -11.79
C VAL A 231 -0.73 1.88 -11.65
N THR A 232 0.54 1.52 -11.71
CA THR A 232 1.05 0.15 -11.53
C THR A 232 1.73 -0.08 -10.17
N GLY A 233 2.01 1.02 -9.45
CA GLY A 233 2.59 1.00 -8.11
C GLY A 233 1.54 1.27 -7.03
N ASP A 234 1.98 1.23 -5.79
CA ASP A 234 1.14 1.63 -4.66
C ASP A 234 0.79 3.12 -4.77
N TYR A 235 -0.42 3.45 -4.33
CA TYR A 235 -0.97 4.79 -4.36
C TYR A 235 -1.06 5.36 -2.95
N ALA A 236 -0.56 6.58 -2.77
CA ALA A 236 -0.68 7.31 -1.51
C ALA A 236 -1.35 8.66 -1.76
N ALA A 237 -2.32 9.02 -0.91
CA ALA A 237 -3.01 10.30 -1.03
C ALA A 237 -3.55 10.82 0.30
N THR A 238 -3.76 12.13 0.35
CA THR A 238 -4.57 12.77 1.38
C THR A 238 -5.92 13.14 0.79
N LEU A 239 -7.01 12.74 1.44
CA LEU A 239 -8.37 13.01 1.00
C LEU A 239 -9.08 13.90 2.01
N ARG A 240 -9.81 14.90 1.52
CA ARG A 240 -10.80 15.60 2.34
C ARG A 240 -11.97 14.66 2.62
N ALA A 241 -12.29 14.52 3.89
CA ALA A 241 -13.33 13.63 4.38
C ALA A 241 -14.39 14.41 5.16
N THR A 242 -15.62 13.91 5.13
CA THR A 242 -16.77 14.46 5.87
C THR A 242 -17.56 13.33 6.51
N LEU A 243 -18.25 13.62 7.61
CA LEU A 243 -19.19 12.67 8.23
C LEU A 243 -20.60 12.75 7.61
N ASP A 244 -20.83 13.66 6.67
CA ASP A 244 -22.05 13.69 5.86
C ASP A 244 -21.97 12.66 4.73
N GLY A 245 -22.28 11.41 5.08
CA GLY A 245 -22.22 10.30 4.13
C GLY A 245 -23.20 10.42 2.97
N ALA A 246 -24.35 11.08 3.18
CA ALA A 246 -25.30 11.36 2.10
C ALA A 246 -24.68 12.30 1.05
N ALA A 247 -23.96 13.34 1.49
CA ALA A 247 -23.24 14.23 0.59
C ALA A 247 -22.10 13.53 -0.16
N VAL A 248 -21.44 12.53 0.43
CA VAL A 248 -20.42 11.72 -0.27
C VAL A 248 -21.07 10.84 -1.33
N LEU A 249 -22.09 10.07 -0.96
CA LEU A 249 -22.78 9.15 -1.87
C LEU A 249 -23.49 9.90 -3.02
N GLY A 250 -24.06 11.08 -2.76
CA GLY A 250 -24.69 11.92 -3.77
C GLY A 250 -23.74 12.48 -4.84
N ARG A 251 -22.41 12.36 -4.65
CA ARG A 251 -21.39 12.74 -5.63
C ARG A 251 -20.98 11.61 -6.57
N VAL A 252 -21.30 10.36 -6.26
CA VAL A 252 -20.88 9.18 -7.04
C VAL A 252 -21.54 9.11 -8.43
N GLY A 253 -22.72 9.72 -8.59
CA GLY A 253 -23.49 9.71 -9.84
C GLY A 253 -23.48 11.03 -10.62
N LYS A 254 -22.59 11.96 -10.29
CA LYS A 254 -22.42 13.23 -11.01
C LYS A 254 -21.14 13.22 -11.82
#